data_AF-A0A9E4M8H6-F1
#
_entry.id   AF-A0A9E4M8H6-F1
#
_cell.length_a   1.000
_cell.length_b   1.000
_cell.length_c   1.000
_cell.angle_alpha   90.00
_cell.angle_beta   90.00
_cell.angle_gamma   90.00
#
_symmetry.space_group_name_H-M   'P 1'
#
loop_
_entity.id
_entity.type
_entity.pdbx_description
1 polymer ?
#
loop_
_entity_poly.entity_id
_entity_poly.type
_entity_poly.pdbx_seq_one_letter_code
_entity_poly.pdbx_strand_id
1 'polypeptide(L)'
;MQRQRRGDGSIGVSAARIAGAAVRLAPICVAAAAAVGCAAAVEPGVDNLKASFAAQIDSIGSVSGVEQTGDALTFTETRADGTEVQWRVTIDSAVIEEPAVEGAPTQGNVISSWYADGELIEPLGSMSRLPDAFLNAGIAQDCWALWDADAGRWGWT
;
A
#
# COMPACT_ATOMS: atom_id res chain seq x y z
N MET A 1 -14.27 20.98 -74.46
CA MET A 1 -12.92 20.84 -75.03
C MET A 1 -12.12 19.98 -74.05
N GLN A 2 -12.13 18.64 -74.06
CA GLN A 2 -11.66 17.63 -75.01
C GLN A 2 -10.13 17.59 -75.25
N ARG A 3 -9.56 16.41 -74.91
CA ARG A 3 -8.29 15.78 -75.37
C ARG A 3 -6.99 16.19 -74.68
N GLN A 4 -6.35 15.28 -73.93
CA GLN A 4 -5.48 14.14 -74.35
C GLN A 4 -4.14 14.58 -74.92
N ARG A 5 -3.03 14.08 -74.33
CA ARG A 5 -2.04 13.12 -74.89
C ARG A 5 -0.83 13.04 -73.95
N ARG A 6 -0.49 11.83 -73.45
CA ARG A 6 0.50 10.85 -73.96
C ARG A 6 1.92 11.41 -73.99
N GLY A 7 2.83 10.80 -73.23
CA GLY A 7 3.72 9.70 -73.65
C GLY A 7 5.15 10.20 -73.40
N ASP A 8 6.25 9.49 -73.26
CA ASP A 8 6.77 8.12 -73.32
C ASP A 8 8.09 8.25 -72.49
N GLY A 9 8.74 7.26 -71.88
CA GLY A 9 8.93 5.87 -72.20
C GLY A 9 10.29 5.42 -71.63
N SER A 10 10.68 4.20 -71.99
CA SER A 10 11.90 3.45 -71.63
C SER A 10 11.78 2.65 -70.32
N ILE A 11 11.37 1.37 -70.32
CA ILE A 11 11.90 0.16 -70.98
C ILE A 11 13.30 -0.23 -70.50
N GLY A 12 13.33 -1.29 -69.69
CA GLY A 12 14.50 -2.10 -69.38
C GLY A 12 14.04 -3.48 -68.91
N VAL A 13 13.76 -4.37 -69.86
CA VAL A 13 13.51 -5.80 -69.61
C VAL A 13 14.87 -6.49 -69.41
N SER A 14 15.01 -7.30 -68.36
CA SER A 14 15.79 -8.54 -68.44
C SER A 14 15.44 -9.52 -67.32
N ALA A 15 15.47 -10.78 -67.73
CA ALA A 15 14.77 -11.92 -67.17
C ALA A 15 15.45 -12.57 -65.94
N ALA A 16 14.57 -13.14 -65.11
CA ALA A 16 14.64 -14.44 -64.45
C ALA A 16 16.01 -15.09 -64.21
N ARG A 17 16.25 -15.50 -62.96
CA ARG A 17 16.74 -16.84 -62.66
C ARG A 17 16.30 -17.31 -61.27
N ILE A 18 15.94 -18.58 -61.27
CA ILE A 18 15.32 -19.40 -60.24
C ILE A 18 16.43 -19.90 -59.31
N ALA A 19 16.19 -19.91 -58.00
CA ALA A 19 16.72 -20.97 -57.12
C ALA A 19 16.09 -20.82 -55.72
N GLY A 20 15.24 -21.79 -55.36
CA GLY A 20 14.81 -21.97 -53.99
C GLY A 20 15.97 -22.39 -53.10
N ALA A 21 15.92 -21.97 -51.84
CA ALA A 21 16.74 -22.53 -50.78
C ALA A 21 15.88 -22.69 -49.53
N ALA A 22 15.94 -23.89 -48.98
CA ALA A 22 15.09 -24.47 -47.96
C ALA A 22 14.92 -23.62 -46.69
N VAL A 23 13.66 -23.37 -46.30
CA VAL A 23 13.30 -22.88 -44.96
C VAL A 23 13.52 -24.02 -43.97
N ARG A 24 14.58 -23.93 -43.17
CA ARG A 24 14.80 -24.80 -42.01
C ARG A 24 13.89 -24.34 -40.87
N LEU A 25 12.85 -25.12 -40.57
CA LEU A 25 12.04 -24.99 -39.36
C LEU A 25 12.89 -25.35 -38.14
N ALA A 26 13.38 -24.36 -37.41
CA ALA A 26 13.96 -24.54 -36.09
C ALA A 26 12.82 -24.45 -35.04
N PRO A 27 12.63 -25.45 -34.17
CA PRO A 27 11.70 -25.33 -33.05
C PRO A 27 12.30 -24.38 -32.01
N ILE A 28 11.69 -23.20 -31.87
CA ILE A 28 12.00 -22.26 -30.79
C ILE A 28 11.42 -22.89 -29.50
N CYS A 29 12.27 -23.54 -28.72
CA CYS A 29 11.97 -23.91 -27.34
C CYS A 29 11.82 -22.63 -26.52
N VAL A 30 10.58 -22.18 -26.35
CA VAL A 30 10.24 -21.13 -25.37
C VAL A 30 10.40 -21.75 -23.98
N ALA A 31 11.57 -21.58 -23.37
CA ALA A 31 11.77 -21.87 -21.97
C ALA A 31 11.01 -20.82 -21.15
N ALA A 32 9.81 -21.18 -20.69
CA ALA A 32 9.07 -20.40 -19.70
C ALA A 32 9.81 -20.48 -18.36
N ALA A 33 10.65 -19.48 -18.07
CA ALA A 33 11.24 -19.30 -16.75
C ALA A 33 10.12 -18.92 -15.78
N ALA A 34 9.67 -19.88 -14.97
CA ALA A 34 8.80 -19.62 -13.83
C ALA A 34 9.61 -18.81 -12.81
N ALA A 35 9.41 -17.49 -12.79
CA ALA A 35 9.85 -16.64 -11.69
C ALA A 35 9.00 -17.00 -10.46
N VAL A 36 9.48 -17.94 -9.66
CA VAL A 36 8.98 -18.18 -8.31
C VAL A 36 9.43 -16.97 -7.48
N GLY A 37 8.59 -15.94 -7.44
CA GLY A 37 8.79 -14.82 -6.53
C GLY A 37 8.76 -15.35 -5.11
N CYS A 38 9.92 -15.42 -4.44
CA CYS A 38 9.96 -15.54 -3.00
C CYS A 38 9.32 -14.26 -2.43
N ALA A 39 8.06 -14.34 -2.03
CA ALA A 39 7.52 -13.39 -1.07
C ALA A 39 8.31 -13.64 0.22
N ALA A 40 9.26 -12.76 0.53
CA ALA A 40 9.91 -12.78 1.82
C ALA A 40 8.83 -12.64 2.90
N ALA A 41 8.89 -13.48 3.94
CA ALA A 41 8.00 -13.34 5.08
C ALA A 41 8.16 -11.94 5.67
N VAL A 42 7.06 -11.24 5.89
CA VAL A 42 7.08 -9.95 6.59
C VAL A 42 7.40 -10.27 8.05
N GLU A 43 8.48 -9.68 8.58
CA GLU A 43 8.84 -9.79 9.99
C GLU A 43 8.29 -8.58 10.77
N PRO A 44 7.95 -8.71 12.07
CA PRO A 44 7.48 -7.56 12.86
C PRO A 44 8.58 -6.50 12.94
N GLY A 45 8.25 -5.25 12.62
CA GLY A 45 9.20 -4.15 12.57
C GLY A 45 8.54 -2.82 12.89
N VAL A 46 9.29 -1.85 13.42
CA VAL A 46 8.72 -0.56 13.86
C VAL A 46 7.99 0.14 12.71
N ASP A 47 8.54 0.12 11.49
CA ASP A 47 7.90 0.76 10.34
C ASP A 47 6.57 0.09 9.96
N ASN A 48 6.49 -1.24 10.02
CA ASN A 48 5.24 -1.94 9.72
C ASN A 48 4.22 -1.87 10.87
N LEU A 49 4.66 -1.65 12.11
CA LEU A 49 3.80 -1.31 13.25
C LEU A 49 3.17 0.08 13.07
N LYS A 50 3.96 1.08 12.65
CA LYS A 50 3.43 2.42 12.35
C LYS A 50 2.48 2.40 11.16
N ALA A 51 2.81 1.64 10.12
CA ALA A 51 1.94 1.49 8.95
C ALA A 51 0.64 0.75 9.30
N SER A 52 0.70 -0.28 10.15
CA SER A 52 -0.50 -1.00 10.60
C SER A 52 -1.39 -0.14 11.50
N PHE A 53 -0.82 0.77 12.28
CA PHE A 53 -1.57 1.76 13.07
C PHE A 53 -2.35 2.71 12.15
N ALA A 54 -1.70 3.24 11.11
CA ALA A 54 -2.37 4.06 10.10
C ALA A 54 -3.49 3.30 9.38
N ALA A 55 -3.22 2.05 8.97
CA ALA A 55 -4.21 1.20 8.32
C ALA A 55 -5.40 0.85 9.24
N GLN A 56 -5.17 0.70 10.54
CA GLN A 56 -6.23 0.47 11.51
C GLN A 56 -7.14 1.69 11.64
N ILE A 57 -6.57 2.90 11.67
CA ILE A 57 -7.34 4.15 11.64
C ILE A 57 -8.16 4.26 10.34
N ASP A 58 -7.56 3.97 9.18
CA ASP A 58 -8.23 3.99 7.87
C ASP A 58 -9.36 2.97 7.76
N SER A 59 -9.33 1.89 8.56
CA SER A 59 -10.39 0.89 8.58
C SER A 59 -11.67 1.35 9.27
N ILE A 60 -11.64 2.47 10.00
CA ILE A 60 -12.79 3.02 10.71
C ILE A 60 -13.73 3.65 9.69
N GLY A 61 -14.99 3.19 9.61
CA GLY A 61 -15.91 3.60 8.54
C GLY A 61 -16.28 5.10 8.48
N SER A 62 -16.04 5.86 9.55
CA SER A 62 -16.21 7.33 9.57
C SER A 62 -14.96 8.09 9.11
N VAL A 63 -13.83 7.41 8.95
CA VAL A 63 -12.54 7.99 8.56
C VAL A 63 -12.35 7.93 7.05
N SER A 64 -11.72 8.96 6.49
CA SER A 64 -11.34 9.01 5.08
C SER A 64 -10.08 9.85 4.87
N GLY A 65 -9.39 9.57 3.76
CA GLY A 65 -8.24 10.37 3.33
C GLY A 65 -7.04 10.27 4.28
N VAL A 66 -6.76 9.08 4.80
CA VAL A 66 -5.59 8.86 5.66
C VAL A 66 -4.31 9.03 4.84
N GLU A 67 -3.50 10.00 5.26
CA GLU A 67 -2.17 10.24 4.74
C GLU A 67 -1.15 10.12 5.88
N GLN A 68 -0.06 9.38 5.64
CA GLN A 68 1.03 9.23 6.58
C GLN A 68 2.32 9.81 6.00
N THR A 69 2.99 10.67 6.78
CA THR A 69 4.32 11.21 6.46
C THR A 69 5.24 11.03 7.66
N GLY A 70 6.07 9.98 7.60
CA GLY A 70 6.91 9.59 8.73
C GLY A 70 6.04 9.24 9.95
N ASP A 71 6.20 10.00 11.03
CA ASP A 71 5.48 9.80 12.30
C ASP A 71 4.19 10.63 12.40
N ALA A 72 3.84 11.40 11.37
CA ALA A 72 2.61 12.18 11.34
C ALA A 72 1.55 11.52 10.46
N LEU A 73 0.30 11.57 10.92
CA LEU A 73 -0.88 11.18 10.14
C LEU A 73 -1.87 12.35 10.08
N THR A 74 -2.57 12.46 8.95
CA THR A 74 -3.72 13.37 8.78
C THR A 74 -4.86 12.63 8.11
N PHE A 75 -6.09 12.93 8.52
CA PHE A 75 -7.31 12.36 7.93
C PHE A 75 -8.55 13.16 8.33
N THR A 76 -9.67 12.89 7.67
CA THR A 76 -10.97 13.49 8.01
C THR A 76 -11.88 12.43 8.62
N GLU A 77 -12.56 12.79 9.71
CA GLU A 77 -13.66 12.00 10.28
C GLU A 77 -15.00 12.67 9.96
N THR A 78 -15.94 11.93 9.39
CA THR A 78 -17.33 12.36 9.26
C THR A 78 -18.15 11.82 10.44
N ARG A 79 -18.61 12.72 11.32
CA ARG A 79 -19.45 12.38 12.47
C ARG A 79 -20.86 11.98 12.03
N ALA A 80 -21.61 11.38 12.96
CA ALA A 80 -22.97 10.90 12.71
C ALA A 80 -23.97 12.01 12.29
N ASP A 81 -23.70 13.26 12.65
CA ASP A 81 -24.48 14.44 12.24
C ASP A 81 -24.05 15.02 10.88
N GLY A 82 -23.04 14.42 10.23
CA GLY A 82 -22.45 14.88 8.98
C GLY A 82 -21.35 15.93 9.15
N THR A 83 -21.02 16.34 10.37
CA THR A 83 -19.91 17.27 10.62
C THR A 83 -18.57 16.60 10.30
N GLU A 84 -17.72 17.29 9.57
CA GLU A 84 -16.35 16.86 9.30
C GLU A 84 -15.39 17.44 10.34
N VAL A 85 -14.46 16.61 10.81
CA VAL A 85 -13.38 17.00 11.72
C VAL A 85 -12.06 16.66 11.06
N GLN A 86 -11.14 17.63 11.02
CA GLN A 86 -9.79 17.40 10.54
C GLN A 86 -8.92 16.88 11.68
N TRP A 87 -8.40 15.68 11.51
CA TRP A 87 -7.50 15.06 12.46
C TRP A 87 -6.05 15.20 12.04
N ARG A 88 -5.19 15.40 13.05
CA ARG A 88 -3.74 15.21 12.96
C ARG A 88 -3.30 14.34 14.12
N VAL A 89 -2.50 13.33 13.83
CA VAL A 89 -1.90 12.43 14.82
C VAL A 89 -0.38 12.51 14.69
N THR A 90 0.32 12.48 15.81
CA THR A 90 1.78 12.35 15.86
C THR A 90 2.12 11.13 16.68
N ILE A 91 2.85 10.18 16.10
CA ILE A 91 3.39 9.02 16.79
C ILE A 91 4.63 9.51 17.56
N ASP A 92 4.48 9.61 18.88
CA ASP A 92 5.53 10.08 19.77
C ASP A 92 6.52 8.96 20.10
N SER A 93 6.04 7.71 20.14
CA SER A 93 6.85 6.51 20.35
C SER A 93 6.23 5.30 19.66
N ALA A 94 7.06 4.43 19.11
CA ALA A 94 6.67 3.12 18.63
C ALA A 94 7.79 2.13 18.99
N VAL A 95 7.46 1.11 19.78
CA VAL A 95 8.42 0.12 20.29
C VAL A 95 7.89 -1.28 20.11
N ILE A 96 8.80 -2.21 19.84
CA ILE A 96 8.51 -3.65 19.80
C ILE A 96 9.18 -4.28 21.00
N GLU A 97 8.40 -5.02 21.77
CA GLU A 97 8.86 -5.73 22.95
C GLU A 97 9.21 -7.17 22.59
N GLU A 98 10.32 -7.65 23.15
CA GLU A 98 10.68 -9.05 23.05
C GLU A 98 9.66 -9.92 23.81
N PRO A 99 9.23 -11.05 23.25
CA PRO A 99 8.32 -11.96 23.94
C PRO A 99 8.89 -12.40 25.29
N ALA A 100 8.11 -12.28 26.36
CA ALA A 100 8.54 -12.65 27.70
C ALA A 100 8.84 -14.16 27.86
N VAL A 101 8.23 -14.99 27.01
CA VAL A 101 8.44 -16.44 26.96
C VAL A 101 8.49 -16.89 25.50
N GLU A 102 9.22 -17.98 25.24
CA GLU A 102 9.30 -18.59 23.92
C GLU A 102 7.89 -18.99 23.45
N GLY A 103 7.51 -18.54 22.25
CA GLY A 103 6.20 -18.80 21.66
C GLY A 103 5.09 -17.81 22.04
N ALA A 104 5.33 -16.82 22.91
CA ALA A 104 4.39 -15.72 23.08
C ALA A 104 4.40 -14.78 21.85
N PRO A 105 3.26 -14.15 21.50
CA PRO A 105 3.21 -13.18 20.42
C PRO A 105 4.12 -11.98 20.70
N THR A 106 4.76 -11.47 19.64
CA THR A 106 5.49 -10.20 19.70
C THR A 106 4.51 -9.05 19.93
N GLN A 107 4.80 -8.17 20.88
CA GLN A 107 3.96 -7.01 21.20
C GLN A 107 4.57 -5.73 20.65
N GLY A 108 3.75 -4.90 20.02
CA GLY A 108 4.10 -3.55 19.61
C GLY A 108 3.30 -2.53 20.42
N ASN A 109 3.95 -1.48 20.91
CA ASN A 109 3.29 -0.38 21.62
C ASN A 109 3.46 0.92 20.83
N VAL A 110 2.40 1.72 20.77
CA VAL A 110 2.36 3.03 20.11
C VAL A 110 1.80 4.07 21.07
N ILE A 111 2.58 5.13 21.30
CA ILE A 111 2.15 6.32 22.03
C ILE A 111 2.00 7.45 21.00
N SER A 112 0.89 8.18 21.08
CA SER A 112 0.56 9.21 20.11
C SER A 112 -0.21 10.40 20.68
N SER A 113 0.09 11.57 20.13
CA SER A 113 -0.60 12.84 20.38
C SER A 113 -1.64 13.09 19.29
N TRP A 114 -2.85 13.47 19.69
CA TRP A 114 -4.00 13.61 18.81
C TRP A 114 -4.55 15.02 18.82
N TYR A 115 -4.87 15.55 17.64
CA TYR A 115 -5.42 16.88 17.45
C TYR A 115 -6.68 16.82 16.59
N ALA A 116 -7.76 17.43 17.04
CA ALA A 116 -9.01 17.61 16.29
C ALA A 116 -9.18 19.10 15.96
N ASP A 117 -9.29 19.44 14.69
CA ASP A 117 -9.36 20.83 14.20
C ASP A 117 -8.23 21.73 14.73
N GLY A 118 -7.06 21.13 14.95
CA GLY A 118 -5.87 21.79 15.49
C GLY A 118 -5.79 21.87 17.01
N GLU A 119 -6.83 21.47 17.74
CA GLU A 119 -6.85 21.44 19.20
C GLU A 119 -6.34 20.10 19.74
N LEU A 120 -5.41 20.14 20.70
CA LEU A 120 -4.88 18.94 21.35
C LEU A 120 -5.96 18.26 22.20
N ILE A 121 -6.08 16.94 22.04
CA ILE A 121 -6.90 16.11 22.91
C ILE A 121 -6.00 15.55 24.02
N GLU A 122 -6.08 16.16 25.20
CA GLU A 122 -5.31 15.73 26.36
C GLU A 122 -5.87 14.44 26.97
N PRO A 123 -5.05 13.41 27.22
CA PRO A 123 -5.53 12.21 27.92
C PRO A 123 -5.94 12.53 29.37
N LEU A 124 -6.81 11.70 29.96
CA LEU A 124 -7.18 11.78 31.37
C LEU A 124 -6.44 10.70 32.17
N GLY A 125 -5.23 11.02 32.62
CA GLY A 125 -4.36 10.03 33.25
C GLY A 125 -4.00 8.94 32.25
N SER A 126 -4.36 7.68 32.54
CA SER A 126 -4.18 6.55 31.61
C SER A 126 -5.35 6.33 30.65
N MET A 127 -6.40 7.16 30.72
CA MET A 127 -7.57 7.03 29.86
C MET A 127 -7.44 7.93 28.63
N SER A 128 -7.64 7.33 27.46
CA SER A 128 -7.79 8.04 26.20
C SER A 128 -9.10 8.85 26.20
N ARG A 129 -9.07 10.06 25.64
CA ARG A 129 -10.27 10.87 25.39
C ARG A 129 -10.75 10.82 23.94
N LEU A 130 -10.22 9.89 23.15
CA LEU A 130 -10.65 9.74 21.77
C LEU A 130 -12.13 9.32 21.71
N PRO A 131 -12.85 9.71 20.64
CA PRO A 131 -14.21 9.25 20.41
C PRO A 131 -14.31 7.71 20.36
N ASP A 132 -15.48 7.19 20.76
CA ASP A 132 -15.75 5.75 20.85
C ASP A 132 -15.46 4.99 19.55
N ALA A 133 -15.61 5.63 18.38
CA ALA A 133 -15.29 5.01 17.09
C ALA A 133 -13.82 4.54 17.02
N PHE A 134 -12.89 5.31 17.58
CA PHE A 134 -11.47 4.95 17.65
C PHE A 134 -11.22 3.90 18.74
N LEU A 135 -11.80 4.11 19.93
CA LEU A 135 -11.62 3.18 21.05
C LEU A 135 -12.13 1.77 20.72
N ASN A 136 -13.29 1.68 20.06
CA ASN A 136 -13.87 0.40 19.62
C ASN A 136 -13.06 -0.28 18.52
N ALA A 137 -12.18 0.46 17.84
CA ALA A 137 -11.24 -0.07 16.85
C ALA A 137 -9.88 -0.43 17.48
N GLY A 138 -9.75 -0.42 18.81
CA GLY A 138 -8.47 -0.68 19.50
C GLY A 138 -7.46 0.46 19.39
N ILE A 139 -7.92 1.68 19.07
CA ILE A 139 -7.06 2.86 18.91
C ILE A 139 -7.21 3.79 20.11
N ALA A 140 -6.09 4.06 20.77
CA ALA A 140 -5.98 5.00 21.88
C ALA A 140 -4.70 5.84 21.75
N GLN A 141 -4.57 6.86 22.61
CA GLN A 141 -3.35 7.68 22.70
C GLN A 141 -2.14 6.86 23.19
N ASP A 142 -2.39 5.79 23.92
CA ASP A 142 -1.44 4.76 24.30
C ASP A 142 -2.12 3.41 24.04
N CYS A 143 -1.63 2.67 23.03
CA CYS A 143 -2.24 1.42 22.58
C CYS A 143 -1.18 0.41 22.15
N TRP A 144 -1.59 -0.85 22.05
CA TRP A 144 -0.71 -1.96 21.70
C TRP A 144 -1.37 -2.87 20.66
N ALA A 145 -0.53 -3.64 19.97
CA ALA A 145 -0.93 -4.64 19.01
C ALA A 145 -0.08 -5.90 19.17
N LEU A 146 -0.64 -7.05 18.81
CA LEU A 146 0.10 -8.31 18.76
C LEU A 146 0.41 -8.70 17.33
N TRP A 147 1.61 -9.21 17.11
CA TRP A 147 2.00 -9.78 15.84
C TRP A 147 1.36 -11.15 15.63
N ASP A 148 0.55 -11.28 14.59
CA ASP A 148 0.06 -12.55 14.07
C ASP A 148 1.07 -13.07 13.04
N ALA A 149 1.88 -14.05 13.45
CA ALA A 149 2.90 -14.64 12.59
C ALA A 149 2.33 -15.46 11.41
N ASP A 150 1.13 -16.03 11.58
CA ASP A 150 0.47 -16.81 10.52
C ASP A 150 -0.10 -15.89 9.44
N ALA A 151 -0.67 -14.75 9.85
CA ALA A 151 -1.23 -13.76 8.94
C ALA A 151 -0.21 -12.69 8.47
N GLY A 152 0.96 -12.62 9.10
CA GLY A 152 2.00 -11.63 8.80
C GLY A 152 1.54 -10.18 9.02
N ARG A 153 0.79 -9.92 10.10
CA ARG A 153 0.21 -8.59 10.38
C ARG A 153 0.05 -8.32 11.88
N TRP A 154 -0.10 -7.04 12.22
CA TRP A 154 -0.47 -6.61 13.57
C TRP A 154 -1.99 -6.70 13.78
N GLY A 155 -2.40 -7.23 14.94
CA GLY A 155 -3.78 -7.21 15.42
C GLY A 155 -3.95 -6.21 16.56
N TRP A 156 -4.80 -5.20 16.34
CA TRP A 156 -5.13 -4.15 17.30
C TRP A 156 -6.32 -4.57 18.17
N THR A 157 -6.27 -4.21 19.45
CA THR A 157 -7.24 -4.60 20.49
C THR A 157 -7.41 -3.51 21.54
#